data_AF-A0A084SYA9-F1
#
_entry.id   AF-A0A084SYA9-F1
#
_cell.length_a   1.000
_cell.length_b   1.000
_cell.length_c   1.000
_cell.angle_alpha   90.00
_cell.angle_beta   90.00
_cell.angle_gamma   90.00
#
_symmetry.space_group_name_H-M   'P 1'
#
loop_
_entity.id
_entity.type
_entity.pdbx_description
1 polymer ?
#
loop_
_entity_poly.entity_id
_entity_poly.type
_entity_poly.pdbx_seq_one_letter_code
_entity_poly.pdbx_strand_id
1 'polypeptide(L)'
;MWMKDLGPSPPLLAAFQGKGQTPISLDEYRERYVREMESQREAIAELAARVDRGETLTLMCSKDCIIDKACHRTILAELIEAARAK
;
A
#
# COMPACT_ATOMS: atom_id res chain seq x y z
N MET A 1 0.79 0.24 15.13
CA MET A 1 -0.35 -0.63 14.79
C MET A 1 0.01 -1.42 13.55
N TRP A 2 -0.35 -2.71 13.48
CA TRP A 2 -0.12 -3.54 12.28
C TRP A 2 -1.46 -3.88 11.63
N MET A 3 -1.69 -3.38 10.42
CA MET A 3 -2.88 -3.64 9.60
C MET A 3 -2.46 -4.50 8.41
N LYS A 4 -2.58 -5.82 8.55
CA LYS A 4 -2.09 -6.79 7.55
C LYS A 4 -2.72 -6.57 6.16
N ASP A 5 -4.00 -6.17 6.13
CA ASP A 5 -4.80 -6.08 4.91
C ASP A 5 -4.50 -4.80 4.12
N LEU A 6 -3.71 -3.87 4.69
CA LEU A 6 -3.14 -2.72 3.97
C LEU A 6 -1.78 -3.04 3.32
N GLY A 7 -1.25 -4.25 3.49
CA GLY A 7 -0.11 -4.75 2.73
C GLY A 7 -0.55 -5.40 1.41
N PRO A 8 0.37 -5.59 0.45
CA PRO A 8 0.06 -6.35 -0.76
C PRO A 8 -0.27 -7.80 -0.39
N SER A 9 -1.23 -8.39 -1.09
CA SER A 9 -1.57 -9.80 -0.89
C SER A 9 -0.37 -10.73 -1.22
N PRO A 10 -0.28 -11.93 -0.61
CA PRO A 10 0.77 -12.88 -0.96
C PRO A 10 0.84 -13.25 -2.45
N PRO A 11 -0.30 -13.44 -3.16
CA PRO A 11 -0.29 -13.64 -4.61
C PRO A 11 0.29 -12.46 -5.39
N LEU A 12 -0.07 -11.22 -5.02
CA LEU A 12 0.44 -10.02 -5.69
C LEU A 12 1.95 -9.87 -5.46
N LEU A 13 2.42 -10.09 -4.23
CA LEU A 13 3.84 -10.07 -3.90
C LEU A 13 4.62 -11.15 -4.67
N ALA A 14 4.07 -12.36 -4.78
CA ALA A 14 4.70 -13.45 -5.54
C ALA A 14 4.80 -13.14 -7.05
N ALA A 15 3.76 -12.54 -7.63
CA ALA A 15 3.75 -12.08 -9.01
C ALA A 15 4.79 -10.98 -9.26
N PHE A 16 4.90 -10.04 -8.32
CA PHE A 16 5.89 -8.97 -8.42
C PHE A 16 7.33 -9.44 -8.25
N GLN A 17 7.56 -10.43 -7.39
CA GLN A 17 8.90 -11.00 -7.16
C GLN A 17 9.33 -12.01 -8.24
N GLY A 18 8.47 -12.33 -9.21
CA GLY A 18 8.75 -13.35 -10.23
C GLY A 18 8.96 -14.74 -9.66
N LYS A 19 8.28 -15.09 -8.56
CA LYS A 19 8.39 -16.42 -7.94
C LYS A 19 7.78 -17.49 -8.86
N GLY A 20 8.62 -18.11 -9.68
CA GLY A 20 8.22 -19.15 -10.64
C GLY A 20 7.59 -18.62 -11.94
N GLN A 21 7.65 -17.31 -12.20
CA GLN A 21 7.11 -16.68 -13.39
C GLN A 21 7.86 -15.37 -13.71
N THR A 22 7.65 -14.82 -14.92
CA THR A 22 8.13 -13.48 -15.25
C THR A 22 7.50 -12.45 -14.30
N PRO A 23 8.30 -11.60 -13.61
CA PRO A 23 7.78 -10.53 -12.78
C PRO A 23 6.81 -9.63 -13.54
N ILE A 24 5.72 -9.21 -12.89
CA ILE A 24 4.88 -8.13 -13.42
C ILE A 24 5.62 -6.79 -13.38
N SER A 25 5.21 -5.85 -14.23
CA SER A 25 5.76 -4.50 -14.22
C SER A 25 5.38 -3.74 -12.95
N LEU A 26 6.07 -2.62 -12.70
CA LEU A 26 5.75 -1.73 -11.58
C LEU A 26 4.36 -1.09 -11.72
N ASP A 27 3.99 -0.70 -12.94
CA ASP A 27 2.68 -0.11 -13.23
C ASP A 27 1.56 -1.12 -12.96
N GLU A 28 1.74 -2.37 -13.40
CA GLU A 28 0.79 -3.45 -13.15
C GLU A 28 0.68 -3.75 -11.64
N TYR A 29 1.80 -3.77 -10.92
CA TYR A 29 1.80 -3.94 -9.47
C TYR A 29 1.02 -2.82 -8.78
N ARG A 30 1.24 -1.56 -9.19
CA ARG A 30 0.54 -0.40 -8.63
C ARG A 30 -0.96 -0.49 -8.87
N GLU A 31 -1.40 -0.77 -10.09
CA GLU A 31 -2.81 -0.91 -10.41
C GLU A 31 -3.48 -2.01 -9.58
N ARG A 32 -2.84 -3.19 -9.48
CA ARG A 32 -3.37 -4.30 -8.67
C ARG A 32 -3.42 -3.98 -7.19
N TYR A 33 -2.39 -3.35 -6.64
CA TYR A 33 -2.38 -2.96 -5.24
C TYR A 33 -3.48 -1.94 -4.93
N VAL A 34 -3.68 -0.93 -5.79
CA VAL A 34 -4.79 0.03 -5.62
C VAL A 34 -6.14 -0.69 -5.61
N ARG A 35 -6.35 -1.66 -6.50
CA ARG A 35 -7.58 -2.48 -6.50
C ARG A 35 -7.77 -3.28 -5.21
N GLU A 36 -6.70 -3.84 -4.63
CA GLU A 36 -6.79 -4.50 -3.32
C GLU A 36 -7.26 -3.51 -2.24
N MET A 37 -6.74 -2.27 -2.28
CA MET A 37 -7.09 -1.21 -1.33
C MET A 37 -8.51 -0.65 -1.51
N GLU A 38 -9.17 -0.85 -2.65
CA GLU A 38 -10.59 -0.50 -2.83
C GLU A 38 -11.49 -1.24 -1.82
N SER A 39 -11.09 -2.43 -1.40
CA SER A 39 -11.80 -3.19 -0.34
C SER A 39 -11.50 -2.70 1.08
N GLN A 40 -10.48 -1.84 1.25
CA GLN A 40 -9.97 -1.37 2.53
C GLN A 40 -10.24 0.13 2.77
N ARG A 41 -11.21 0.70 2.05
CA ARG A 41 -11.51 2.15 2.08
C ARG A 41 -11.82 2.67 3.48
N GLU A 42 -12.51 1.90 4.31
CA GLU A 42 -12.83 2.29 5.69
C GLU A 42 -11.56 2.39 6.56
N ALA A 43 -10.67 1.41 6.47
CA ALA A 43 -9.40 1.43 7.19
C ALA A 43 -8.51 2.61 6.74
N ILE A 44 -8.48 2.90 5.43
CA ILE A 44 -7.74 4.05 4.89
C ILE A 44 -8.35 5.36 5.39
N ALA A 45 -9.68 5.49 5.40
CA ALA A 45 -10.37 6.67 5.93
C ALA A 45 -10.10 6.86 7.43
N GLU A 46 -10.02 5.78 8.22
CA GLU A 46 -9.67 5.85 9.63
C GLU A 46 -8.23 6.37 9.82
N LEU A 47 -7.28 5.90 9.02
CA LEU A 47 -5.90 6.40 9.03
C LEU A 47 -5.83 7.88 8.62
N ALA A 48 -6.58 8.29 7.59
CA ALA A 48 -6.65 9.69 7.17
C ALA A 48 -7.20 10.58 8.29
N ALA A 49 -8.27 10.15 8.97
CA ALA A 49 -8.84 10.88 10.10
C ALA A 49 -7.86 11.00 11.28
N ARG A 50 -6.99 10.02 11.51
CA ARG A 50 -5.91 10.10 12.51
C ARG A 50 -4.90 11.19 12.14
N VAL A 51 -4.47 11.22 10.88
CA VAL A 51 -3.57 12.26 10.36
C VAL A 51 -4.19 13.66 10.50
N ASP A 52 -5.48 13.81 10.19
CA ASP A 52 -6.19 15.09 10.32
C ASP A 52 -6.32 15.56 11.78
N ARG A 53 -6.28 14.65 12.75
CA ARG A 53 -6.18 14.98 14.19
C ARG A 53 -4.76 15.32 14.65
N GLY A 54 -3.79 15.36 13.75
CA GLY A 54 -2.39 15.67 14.02
C GLY A 54 -1.53 14.47 14.41
N GLU A 55 -2.02 13.24 14.25
CA GLU A 55 -1.20 12.05 14.46
C GLU A 55 -0.19 11.88 13.31
N THR A 56 1.05 11.51 13.62
CA THR A 56 2.04 11.12 12.60
C THR A 56 2.00 9.61 12.40
N LEU A 57 1.80 9.17 11.14
CA LEU A 57 1.81 7.76 10.77
C LEU A 57 3.15 7.37 10.13
N THR A 58 3.80 6.34 10.68
CA THR A 58 4.97 5.71 10.07
C THR A 58 4.55 4.43 9.34
N LEU A 59 4.64 4.43 8.00
CA LEU A 59 4.31 3.26 7.18
C LEU A 59 5.56 2.39 6.96
N MET A 60 5.45 1.12 7.36
CA MET A 60 6.54 0.15 7.26
C MET A 60 6.37 -0.77 6.06
N CYS A 61 7.50 -1.15 5.47
CA CYS A 61 7.59 -2.17 4.42
C CYS A 61 8.59 -3.26 4.82
N SER A 62 8.65 -4.34 4.05
CA SER A 62 9.71 -5.33 4.19
C SER A 62 11.08 -4.70 3.93
N LYS A 63 12.10 -5.18 4.66
CA LYS A 63 13.51 -4.85 4.44
C LYS A 63 13.99 -5.16 3.01
N ASP A 64 13.33 -6.12 2.34
CA ASP A 64 13.70 -6.58 1.00
C ASP A 64 13.06 -5.71 -0.11
N CYS A 65 12.33 -4.65 0.27
CA CYS A 65 11.77 -3.71 -0.69
C CYS A 65 12.85 -2.74 -1.19
N ILE A 66 13.28 -2.96 -2.42
CA ILE A 66 14.36 -2.19 -3.07
C ILE A 66 13.86 -1.05 -3.96
N ILE A 67 12.53 -0.82 -4.04
CA ILE A 67 11.94 0.16 -4.97
C ILE A 67 11.13 1.17 -4.19
N ASP A 68 11.66 2.38 -4.08
CA ASP A 68 11.09 3.50 -3.31
C ASP A 68 9.75 4.00 -3.88
N LYS A 69 9.66 4.23 -5.20
CA LYS A 69 8.49 4.82 -5.86
C LYS A 69 7.35 3.85 -6.11
N ALA A 70 7.63 2.55 -6.11
CA ALA A 70 6.62 1.49 -6.25
C ALA A 70 6.42 0.68 -4.97
N CYS A 71 7.04 1.09 -3.86
CA CYS A 71 6.81 0.48 -2.57
C CYS A 71 5.33 0.65 -2.20
N HIS A 72 4.69 -0.41 -1.69
CA HIS A 72 3.31 -0.31 -1.23
C HIS A 72 3.11 0.79 -0.19
N ARG A 73 4.13 1.10 0.62
CA ARG A 73 4.06 2.20 1.61
C ARG A 73 3.88 3.57 0.96
N THR A 74 4.47 3.78 -0.22
CA THR A 74 4.38 5.04 -0.97
C THR A 74 2.99 5.17 -1.56
N ILE A 75 2.49 4.11 -2.20
CA ILE A 75 1.14 4.07 -2.75
C ILE A 75 0.09 4.22 -1.64
N LEU A 76 0.27 3.54 -0.50
CA LEU A 76 -0.62 3.64 0.64
C LEU A 76 -0.61 5.05 1.25
N ALA A 77 0.56 5.70 1.34
CA ALA A 77 0.63 7.10 1.79
C ALA A 77 -0.19 8.01 0.87
N GLU A 78 -0.06 7.86 -0.46
CA GLU A 78 -0.85 8.62 -1.43
C GLU A 78 -2.37 8.38 -1.27
N LEU A 79 -2.78 7.14 -1.02
CA LEU A 79 -4.18 6.79 -0.79
C LEU A 79 -4.72 7.39 0.52
N ILE A 80 -3.93 7.37 1.60
CA ILE A 80 -4.28 8.00 2.88
C ILE A 80 -4.41 9.51 2.69
N GLU A 81 -3.42 10.16 2.08
CA GLU A 81 -3.44 11.60 1.83
C GLU A 81 -4.62 12.02 0.94
N ALA A 82 -4.95 11.22 -0.08
CA ALA A 82 -6.10 11.46 -0.94
C ALA A 82 -7.46 11.32 -0.21
N ALA A 83 -7.52 10.51 0.85
CA ALA A 83 -8.72 10.27 1.64
C ALA A 83 -8.94 11.27 2.78
N ARG A 84 -8.00 12.19 3.02
CA ARG A 84 -8.10 13.22 4.06
C ARG A 84 -9.24 14.21 3.76
N ALA A 85 -9.90 14.68 4.80
CA ALA A 85 -10.88 15.75 4.68
C ALA A 85 -10.11 17.07 4.46
N LYS A 86 -10.25 17.69 3.28
CA LYS A 86 -9.69 19.02 3.01
C LYS A 86 -10.50 20.11 3.71
#